data_AF-A0A7Z9PYC0-F1
#
_entry.id   AF-A0A7Z9PYC0-F1
#
_cell.length_a   1.000
_cell.length_b   1.000
_cell.length_c   1.000
_cell.angle_alpha   90.00
_cell.angle_beta   90.00
_cell.angle_gamma   90.00
#
_symmetry.space_group_name_H-M   'P 1'
#
loop_
_entity.id
_entity.type
_entity.pdbx_description
1 polymer ?
#
loop_
_entity_poly.entity_id
_entity_poly.type
_entity_poly.pdbx_seq_one_letter_code
_entity_poly.pdbx_strand_id
1 'polypeptide(L)'
;MLKVPEASLEILYHEREYERAAKQFSEWLAPRLISLQKELGVPKLPPARIVLASELDGLTRQLVPVKETDGVLIRCNFTARDFDRVEAGALTVHTILNRLCNGRATYDPNHWLLDGFSEWWVETNDISERLLESAFVVRDGFPDSGTLARWGAFGDRHGERLSNSFSLSGVVCLEKVAGRKAVVDLVRAHFVRTAHTDIRESFYQWTHSPQRIFKTHTQVEFEDFLKRWEASLAPYSEKQKRLFGAPQGSFSVAADKVSAKLRVASNSAPIKTWTFLHTKLAPGQSGIDEFKLKQEVRTWTPGASSDELTLSKEYSHGDLVWLGLEVDYEGTTYPLRIVAERREVKP
;
A
#
# COMPACT_ATOMS: atom_id res chain seq x y z
N MET A 1 3.44 -12.94 26.48
CA MET A 1 4.22 -11.96 25.68
C MET A 1 5.56 -12.60 25.33
N LEU A 2 5.93 -12.55 24.06
CA LEU A 2 7.21 -13.00 23.54
C LEU A 2 8.10 -11.77 23.27
N LYS A 3 9.37 -11.83 23.65
CA LYS A 3 10.34 -10.75 23.41
C LYS A 3 11.54 -11.30 22.64
N VAL A 4 11.96 -10.57 21.60
CA VAL A 4 13.17 -10.86 20.82
C VAL A 4 14.04 -9.59 20.83
N PRO A 5 14.84 -9.40 21.89
CA PRO A 5 15.59 -8.15 22.12
C PRO A 5 16.51 -7.76 20.98
N GLU A 6 17.16 -8.74 20.34
CA GLU A 6 18.11 -8.53 19.24
C GLU A 6 17.45 -7.91 18.02
N ALA A 7 16.15 -8.19 17.80
CA ALA A 7 15.35 -7.63 16.73
C ALA A 7 14.54 -6.39 17.16
N SER A 8 14.66 -5.96 18.43
CA SER A 8 13.78 -4.95 19.04
C SER A 8 12.28 -5.27 18.85
N LEU A 9 11.90 -6.55 18.93
CA LEU A 9 10.55 -7.04 18.65
C LEU A 9 9.87 -7.59 19.92
N GLU A 10 8.61 -7.20 20.14
CA GLU A 10 7.73 -7.75 21.19
C GLU A 10 6.40 -8.19 20.56
N ILE A 11 5.96 -9.42 20.84
CA ILE A 11 4.66 -9.95 20.39
C ILE A 11 3.77 -10.29 21.60
N LEU A 12 2.62 -9.63 21.68
CA LEU A 12 1.61 -9.84 22.70
C LEU A 12 0.50 -10.73 22.12
N TYR A 13 0.30 -11.90 22.72
CA TYR A 13 -0.63 -12.92 22.23
C TYR A 13 -1.72 -13.31 23.24
N HIS A 14 -1.77 -12.64 24.39
CA HIS A 14 -2.74 -12.77 25.50
C HIS A 14 -2.83 -14.17 26.18
N GLU A 15 -3.00 -15.26 25.44
CA GLU A 15 -3.28 -16.61 25.97
C GLU A 15 -2.25 -17.65 25.51
N ARG A 16 -1.99 -18.68 26.34
CA ARG A 16 -0.95 -19.69 26.06
C ARG A 16 -1.18 -20.46 24.75
N GLU A 17 -2.43 -20.66 24.35
CA GLU A 17 -2.76 -21.37 23.10
C GLU A 17 -2.23 -20.65 21.84
N TYR A 18 -2.10 -19.32 21.89
CA TYR A 18 -1.59 -18.50 20.79
C TYR A 18 -0.06 -18.37 20.78
N GLU A 19 0.63 -18.93 21.77
CA GLU A 19 2.09 -18.83 21.89
C GLU A 19 2.81 -19.43 20.67
N ARG A 20 2.28 -20.54 20.13
CA ARG A 20 2.86 -21.19 18.94
C ARG A 20 2.82 -20.27 17.71
N ALA A 21 1.67 -19.65 17.44
CA ALA A 21 1.51 -18.73 16.32
C ALA A 21 2.42 -17.49 16.48
N ALA A 22 2.49 -16.93 17.70
CA ALA A 22 3.38 -15.82 18.02
C ALA A 22 4.86 -16.19 17.80
N LYS A 23 5.29 -17.38 18.22
CA LYS A 23 6.65 -17.89 17.99
C LYS A 23 6.94 -18.00 16.49
N GLN A 24 6.08 -18.65 15.72
CA GLN A 24 6.24 -18.79 14.27
C GLN A 24 6.37 -17.45 13.57
N PHE A 25 5.54 -16.45 13.94
CA PHE A 25 5.64 -15.14 13.34
C PHE A 25 6.92 -14.40 13.75
N SER A 26 7.33 -14.52 15.03
CA SER A 26 8.59 -13.93 15.49
C SER A 26 9.83 -14.53 14.83
N GLU A 27 9.86 -15.85 14.63
CA GLU A 27 10.96 -16.56 13.96
C GLU A 27 11.08 -16.14 12.49
N TRP A 28 9.95 -15.77 11.87
CA TRP A 28 9.92 -15.23 10.53
C TRP A 28 10.35 -13.75 10.46
N LEU A 29 9.84 -12.89 11.36
CA LEU A 29 10.07 -11.44 11.29
C LEU A 29 11.42 -11.01 11.89
N ALA A 30 11.85 -11.61 13.00
CA ALA A 30 13.04 -11.18 13.72
C ALA A 30 14.32 -11.21 12.86
N PRO A 31 14.62 -12.26 12.06
CA PRO A 31 15.79 -12.25 11.19
C PRO A 31 15.77 -11.11 10.16
N ARG A 32 14.58 -10.73 9.66
CA ARG A 32 14.42 -9.63 8.70
C ARG A 32 14.72 -8.28 9.35
N LEU A 33 14.26 -8.07 10.58
CA LEU A 33 14.55 -6.84 11.34
C LEU A 33 16.02 -6.74 11.77
N ILE A 34 16.64 -7.85 12.19
CA ILE A 34 18.06 -7.89 12.51
C ILE A 34 18.90 -7.54 11.28
N SER A 35 18.56 -8.14 10.13
CA SER A 35 19.22 -7.82 8.85
C SER A 35 19.00 -6.35 8.46
N LEU A 36 17.78 -5.83 8.64
CA LEU A 36 17.45 -4.42 8.34
C LEU A 36 18.33 -3.47 9.13
N GLN A 37 18.43 -3.69 10.46
CA GLN A 37 19.27 -2.88 11.33
C GLN A 37 20.72 -2.85 10.83
N LYS A 38 21.26 -4.02 10.49
CA LYS A 38 22.63 -4.17 10.01
C LYS A 38 22.86 -3.44 8.70
N GLU A 39 21.96 -3.61 7.73
CA GLU A 39 22.08 -3.07 6.37
C GLU A 39 21.85 -1.55 6.32
N LEU A 40 20.94 -1.04 7.17
CA LEU A 40 20.77 0.40 7.36
C LEU A 40 21.93 1.04 8.13
N GLY A 41 22.72 0.25 8.87
CA GLY A 41 23.84 0.72 9.69
C GLY A 41 23.40 1.57 10.89
N VAL A 42 22.20 1.33 11.42
CA VAL A 42 21.67 2.07 12.57
C VAL A 42 21.98 1.33 13.88
N PRO A 43 22.23 2.07 14.99
CA PRO A 43 22.60 1.44 16.26
C PRO A 43 21.48 0.56 16.83
N LYS A 44 20.23 0.97 16.62
CA LYS A 44 19.04 0.25 17.07
C LYS A 44 17.82 0.67 16.24
N LEU A 45 16.93 -0.29 15.95
CA LEU A 45 15.61 0.01 15.41
C LEU A 45 14.65 0.52 16.51
N PRO A 46 13.69 1.40 16.18
CA PRO A 46 12.53 1.65 17.03
C PRO A 46 11.86 0.32 17.43
N PRO A 47 11.43 0.15 18.69
CA PRO A 47 10.78 -1.08 19.12
C PRO A 47 9.53 -1.40 18.29
N ALA A 48 9.45 -2.60 17.75
CA ALA A 48 8.26 -3.12 17.08
C ALA A 48 7.43 -3.92 18.06
N ARG A 49 6.19 -3.48 18.30
CA ARG A 49 5.21 -4.19 19.13
C ARG A 49 4.06 -4.67 18.27
N ILE A 50 3.80 -5.97 18.34
CA ILE A 50 2.72 -6.62 17.61
C ILE A 50 1.75 -7.20 18.62
N VAL A 51 0.47 -6.86 18.50
CA VAL A 51 -0.58 -7.30 19.41
C VAL A 51 -1.57 -8.16 18.65
N LEU A 52 -1.89 -9.33 19.20
CA LEU A 52 -2.97 -10.17 18.69
C LEU A 52 -4.29 -9.43 18.86
N ALA A 53 -4.99 -9.26 17.74
CA ALA A 53 -6.35 -8.77 17.69
C ALA A 53 -7.20 -9.85 17.03
N SER A 54 -7.74 -10.77 17.85
CA SER A 54 -8.48 -11.95 17.37
C SER A 54 -9.82 -11.60 16.73
N GLU A 55 -10.32 -10.38 16.96
CA GLU A 55 -11.50 -9.82 16.32
C GLU A 55 -11.29 -9.38 14.86
N LEU A 56 -10.03 -9.23 14.41
CA LEU A 56 -9.70 -8.92 13.03
C LEU A 56 -9.62 -10.20 12.20
N ASP A 57 -9.87 -10.12 10.90
CA ASP A 57 -9.52 -11.19 9.96
C ASP A 57 -7.99 -11.28 9.72
N GLY A 58 -7.54 -12.26 8.93
CA GLY A 58 -6.13 -12.45 8.64
C GLY A 58 -5.51 -11.40 7.70
N LEU A 59 -6.35 -10.60 7.03
CA LEU A 59 -5.96 -9.59 6.05
C LEU A 59 -6.01 -8.17 6.63
N THR A 60 -6.61 -7.97 7.80
CA THR A 60 -6.76 -6.65 8.42
C THR A 60 -5.64 -6.40 9.42
N ARG A 61 -5.04 -5.22 9.33
CA ARG A 61 -3.99 -4.73 10.24
C ARG A 61 -4.33 -3.32 10.66
N GLN A 62 -4.02 -2.97 11.90
CA GLN A 62 -4.23 -1.62 12.40
C GLN A 62 -2.94 -1.09 12.99
N LEU A 63 -2.45 0.02 12.46
CA LEU A 63 -1.42 0.82 13.10
C LEU A 63 -2.05 1.62 14.23
N VAL A 64 -1.57 1.42 15.46
CA VAL A 64 -2.05 2.17 16.62
C VAL A 64 -1.13 3.38 16.84
N PRO A 65 -1.68 4.61 16.88
CA PRO A 65 -0.89 5.79 17.20
C PRO A 65 -0.27 5.67 18.59
N VAL A 66 1.05 5.75 18.66
CA VAL A 66 1.83 5.81 19.91
C VAL A 66 2.76 7.01 19.87
N LYS A 67 3.26 7.44 21.05
CA LYS A 67 4.23 8.53 21.12
C LYS A 67 5.48 8.17 20.31
N GLU A 68 6.19 9.16 19.79
CA GLU A 68 7.37 8.96 18.94
C GLU A 68 8.43 8.06 19.60
N THR A 69 8.59 8.17 20.93
CA THR A 69 9.51 7.36 21.73
C THR A 69 9.07 5.92 21.94
N ASP A 70 7.80 5.62 21.72
CA ASP A 70 7.21 4.32 21.99
C ASP A 70 7.34 3.38 20.78
N GLY A 71 7.96 3.80 19.68
CA GLY A 71 8.24 2.94 18.52
C GLY A 71 7.01 2.67 17.66
N VAL A 72 6.76 1.39 17.38
CA VAL A 72 5.71 0.90 16.46
C VAL A 72 4.77 -0.02 17.21
N LEU A 73 3.46 0.15 17.01
CA LEU A 73 2.43 -0.71 17.56
C LEU A 73 1.43 -1.11 16.47
N ILE A 74 1.40 -2.41 16.15
CA ILE A 74 0.52 -2.98 15.13
C ILE A 74 -0.39 -4.01 15.78
N ARG A 75 -1.68 -3.96 15.44
CA ARG A 75 -2.66 -5.00 15.76
C ARG A 75 -2.94 -5.83 14.52
N CYS A 76 -2.88 -7.16 14.64
CA CYS A 76 -3.25 -8.07 13.57
C CYS A 76 -3.68 -9.43 14.13
N ASN A 77 -4.41 -10.21 13.34
CA ASN A 77 -4.78 -11.57 13.71
C ASN A 77 -3.78 -12.59 13.14
N PHE A 78 -2.62 -12.72 13.79
CA PHE A 78 -1.61 -13.71 13.38
C PHE A 78 -1.99 -15.17 13.68
N THR A 79 -3.21 -15.40 14.17
CA THR A 79 -3.77 -16.75 14.40
C THR A 79 -4.79 -17.14 13.33
N ALA A 80 -5.22 -16.18 12.51
CA ALA A 80 -6.14 -16.43 11.41
C ALA A 80 -5.52 -17.33 10.35
N ARG A 81 -6.35 -18.15 9.69
CA ARG A 81 -5.90 -19.11 8.68
C ARG A 81 -5.31 -18.42 7.45
N ASP A 82 -5.87 -17.29 7.10
CA ASP A 82 -5.54 -16.40 5.99
C ASP A 82 -4.57 -15.29 6.40
N PHE A 83 -3.91 -15.41 7.56
CA PHE A 83 -2.96 -14.40 8.02
C PHE A 83 -1.83 -14.19 7.00
N ASP A 84 -1.86 -13.03 6.37
CA ASP A 84 -0.79 -12.61 5.47
C ASP A 84 0.29 -11.87 6.27
N ARG A 85 1.27 -12.68 6.67
CA ARG A 85 2.46 -12.27 7.42
C ARG A 85 3.37 -11.32 6.65
N VAL A 86 3.34 -11.33 5.32
CA VAL A 86 4.21 -10.48 4.48
C VAL A 86 3.77 -9.05 4.66
N GLU A 87 2.49 -8.76 4.44
CA GLU A 87 1.88 -7.45 4.66
C GLU A 87 2.09 -6.94 6.09
N ALA A 88 1.88 -7.79 7.10
CA ALA A 88 2.12 -7.41 8.49
C ALA A 88 3.60 -7.06 8.75
N GLY A 89 4.52 -7.81 8.12
CA GLY A 89 5.95 -7.51 8.14
C GLY A 89 6.28 -6.20 7.41
N ALA A 90 5.68 -5.96 6.24
CA ALA A 90 5.91 -4.78 5.42
C ALA A 90 5.43 -3.53 6.16
N LEU A 91 4.22 -3.55 6.73
CA LEU A 91 3.72 -2.48 7.60
C LEU A 91 4.64 -2.21 8.79
N THR A 92 5.22 -3.27 9.38
CA THR A 92 6.21 -3.12 10.47
C THR A 92 7.46 -2.39 9.98
N VAL A 93 8.04 -2.80 8.85
CA VAL A 93 9.23 -2.16 8.26
C VAL A 93 8.95 -0.72 7.84
N HIS A 94 7.82 -0.48 7.16
CA HIS A 94 7.35 0.85 6.77
C HIS A 94 7.31 1.77 7.99
N THR A 95 6.65 1.33 9.07
CA THR A 95 6.49 2.17 10.26
C THR A 95 7.82 2.40 10.95
N ILE A 96 8.71 1.41 11.01
CA ILE A 96 10.07 1.54 11.54
C ILE A 96 10.85 2.63 10.78
N LEU A 97 10.86 2.57 9.45
CA LEU A 97 11.56 3.54 8.60
C LEU A 97 10.97 4.95 8.76
N ASN A 98 9.65 5.05 8.84
CA ASN A 98 8.98 6.31 9.08
C ASN A 98 9.34 6.91 10.45
N ARG A 99 9.46 6.06 11.49
CA ARG A 99 9.92 6.49 12.82
C ARG A 99 11.38 6.94 12.82
N LEU A 100 12.27 6.24 12.10
CA LEU A 100 13.69 6.59 12.02
C LEU A 100 13.94 7.99 11.45
N CYS A 101 13.05 8.50 10.60
CA CYS A 101 13.15 9.83 10.01
C CYS A 101 12.18 10.87 10.60
N ASN A 102 11.52 10.54 11.72
CA ASN A 102 10.51 11.37 12.37
C ASN A 102 9.35 11.80 11.45
N GLY A 103 8.74 10.85 10.75
CA GLY A 103 7.57 11.09 9.90
C GLY A 103 7.89 11.54 8.47
N ARG A 104 9.13 11.96 8.18
CA ARG A 104 9.50 12.50 6.86
C ARG A 104 9.40 11.49 5.72
N ALA A 105 9.39 10.19 6.01
CA ALA A 105 9.30 9.15 4.98
C ALA A 105 7.95 9.18 4.27
N THR A 106 6.90 9.67 4.94
CA THR A 106 5.57 9.88 4.36
C THR A 106 5.47 11.11 3.46
N TYR A 107 6.58 11.84 3.24
CA TYR A 107 6.61 12.89 2.24
C TYR A 107 6.39 12.30 0.84
N ASP A 108 5.27 12.65 0.21
CA ASP A 108 4.72 12.00 -0.99
C ASP A 108 5.77 11.65 -2.08
N PRO A 109 6.74 12.52 -2.45
CA PRO A 109 7.76 12.20 -3.44
C PRO A 109 8.61 10.95 -3.18
N ASN A 110 8.75 10.54 -1.92
CA ASN A 110 9.55 9.36 -1.56
C ASN A 110 8.69 8.21 -1.01
N HIS A 111 7.38 8.42 -0.88
CA HIS A 111 6.51 7.48 -0.19
C HIS A 111 6.37 6.17 -0.97
N TRP A 112 6.34 6.23 -2.31
CA TRP A 112 6.40 5.03 -3.15
C TRP A 112 7.64 4.16 -2.83
N LEU A 113 8.79 4.78 -2.56
CA LEU A 113 10.01 4.04 -2.23
C LEU A 113 9.91 3.41 -0.84
N LEU A 114 9.28 4.11 0.12
CA LEU A 114 9.01 3.59 1.45
C LEU A 114 8.14 2.33 1.39
N ASP A 115 7.01 2.39 0.67
CA ASP A 115 6.08 1.27 0.53
C ASP A 115 6.74 0.10 -0.19
N GLY A 116 7.33 0.39 -1.36
CA GLY A 116 7.93 -0.65 -2.18
C GLY A 116 9.12 -1.32 -1.52
N PHE A 117 9.96 -0.56 -0.78
CA PHE A 117 11.08 -1.13 -0.06
C PHE A 117 10.62 -1.98 1.12
N SER A 118 9.58 -1.54 1.83
CA SER A 118 9.08 -2.27 3.00
C SER A 118 8.55 -3.64 2.61
N GLU A 119 7.82 -3.71 1.49
CA GLU A 119 7.37 -4.95 0.86
C GLU A 119 8.55 -5.79 0.39
N TRP A 120 9.45 -5.21 -0.42
CA TRP A 120 10.62 -5.89 -0.97
C TRP A 120 11.54 -6.46 0.12
N TRP A 121 11.62 -5.80 1.28
CA TRP A 121 12.48 -6.23 2.38
C TRP A 121 12.01 -7.53 3.03
N VAL A 122 10.69 -7.70 3.15
CA VAL A 122 10.09 -8.82 3.89
C VAL A 122 9.61 -9.95 2.98
N GLU A 123 9.28 -9.61 1.73
CA GLU A 123 8.88 -10.54 0.70
C GLU A 123 10.03 -11.49 0.38
N THR A 124 9.73 -12.79 0.22
CA THR A 124 10.82 -13.77 0.09
C THR A 124 10.71 -14.74 -1.06
N ASN A 125 9.54 -15.15 -1.54
CA ASN A 125 9.49 -16.07 -2.67
C ASN A 125 8.13 -15.98 -3.40
N ASP A 126 8.22 -15.69 -4.70
CA ASP A 126 7.13 -15.46 -5.67
C ASP A 126 6.32 -14.17 -5.50
N ILE A 127 6.66 -13.18 -6.35
CA ILE A 127 5.97 -11.90 -6.46
C ILE A 127 5.04 -11.84 -7.68
N SER A 128 4.73 -12.97 -8.32
CA SER A 128 3.99 -12.97 -9.59
C SER A 128 2.59 -12.37 -9.47
N GLU A 129 1.89 -12.61 -8.36
CA GLU A 129 0.59 -11.97 -8.08
C GLU A 129 0.76 -10.45 -7.96
N ARG A 130 1.77 -10.00 -7.19
CA ARG A 130 2.10 -8.57 -7.04
C ARG A 130 2.43 -7.88 -8.37
N LEU A 131 3.14 -8.57 -9.26
CA LEU A 131 3.46 -8.05 -10.59
C LEU A 131 2.24 -8.00 -11.52
N LEU A 132 1.28 -8.92 -11.37
CA LEU A 132 -0.01 -8.86 -12.06
C LEU A 132 -0.87 -7.70 -11.55
N GLU A 133 -0.92 -7.49 -10.23
CA GLU A 133 -1.57 -6.34 -9.61
C GLU A 133 -0.92 -5.01 -10.06
N SER A 134 0.40 -4.97 -10.16
CA SER A 134 1.13 -3.79 -10.68
C SER A 134 0.78 -3.49 -12.13
N ALA A 135 0.69 -4.54 -12.97
CA ALA A 135 0.26 -4.40 -14.36
C ALA A 135 -1.19 -3.94 -14.48
N PHE A 136 -2.04 -4.34 -13.52
CA PHE A 136 -3.42 -3.88 -13.45
C PHE A 136 -3.49 -2.36 -13.18
N VAL A 137 -2.63 -1.85 -12.30
CA VAL A 137 -2.54 -0.42 -11.97
C VAL A 137 -2.21 0.44 -13.19
N VAL A 138 -1.26 0.00 -14.03
CA VAL A 138 -0.77 0.77 -15.19
C VAL A 138 -1.53 0.53 -16.49
N ARG A 139 -2.66 -0.21 -16.45
CA ARG A 139 -3.43 -0.58 -17.65
C ARG A 139 -3.89 0.61 -18.49
N ASP A 140 -4.13 1.75 -17.84
CA ASP A 140 -4.64 2.99 -18.43
C ASP A 140 -3.52 4.03 -18.69
N GLY A 141 -2.26 3.64 -18.45
CA GLY A 141 -1.07 4.48 -18.61
C GLY A 141 -0.11 4.35 -17.42
N PHE A 142 1.19 4.41 -17.70
CA PHE A 142 2.22 4.39 -16.68
C PHE A 142 2.33 5.77 -15.98
N PRO A 143 2.45 5.83 -14.63
CA PRO A 143 2.52 7.10 -13.92
C PRO A 143 3.86 7.82 -14.16
N ASP A 144 3.78 9.12 -14.41
CA ASP A 144 4.95 9.99 -14.50
C ASP A 144 5.50 10.37 -13.11
N SER A 145 6.65 11.05 -13.09
CA SER A 145 7.29 11.50 -11.85
C SER A 145 6.41 12.45 -11.03
N GLY A 146 5.57 13.26 -11.69
CA GLY A 146 4.61 14.14 -11.02
C GLY A 146 3.49 13.36 -10.31
N THR A 147 3.06 12.25 -10.86
CA THR A 147 2.06 11.35 -10.28
C THR A 147 2.63 10.62 -9.07
N LEU A 148 3.85 10.09 -9.17
CA LEU A 148 4.55 9.48 -8.03
C LEU A 148 4.82 10.50 -6.92
N ALA A 149 5.02 11.76 -7.27
CA ALA A 149 5.19 12.85 -6.30
C ALA A 149 3.93 13.19 -5.50
N ARG A 150 2.77 12.59 -5.84
CA ARG A 150 1.49 12.72 -5.13
C ARG A 150 1.00 11.34 -4.70
N TRP A 151 1.86 10.59 -4.04
CA TRP A 151 1.62 9.19 -3.71
C TRP A 151 0.35 8.95 -2.89
N GLY A 152 -0.01 9.83 -1.95
CA GLY A 152 -1.29 9.72 -1.24
C GLY A 152 -2.51 9.73 -2.18
N ALA A 153 -2.50 10.57 -3.22
CA ALA A 153 -3.57 10.57 -4.23
C ALA A 153 -3.53 9.32 -5.13
N PHE A 154 -2.35 8.75 -5.35
CA PHE A 154 -2.19 7.49 -6.06
C PHE A 154 -2.77 6.32 -5.25
N GLY A 155 -2.48 6.26 -3.96
CA GLY A 155 -3.06 5.32 -3.00
C GLY A 155 -4.58 5.44 -2.93
N ASP A 156 -5.12 6.65 -2.77
CA ASP A 156 -6.56 6.89 -2.81
C ASP A 156 -7.22 6.32 -4.08
N ARG A 157 -6.55 6.46 -5.23
CA ARG A 157 -7.09 6.00 -6.52
C ARG A 157 -7.09 4.47 -6.67
N HIS A 158 -6.05 3.80 -6.18
CA HIS A 158 -5.82 2.37 -6.45
C HIS A 158 -6.04 1.47 -5.24
N GLY A 159 -6.08 2.01 -4.04
CA GLY A 159 -6.11 1.25 -2.79
C GLY A 159 -4.72 0.85 -2.33
N GLU A 160 -4.58 0.71 -1.01
CA GLU A 160 -3.30 0.43 -0.34
C GLU A 160 -2.59 -0.77 -0.97
N ARG A 161 -3.33 -1.87 -1.18
CA ARG A 161 -2.77 -3.09 -1.77
C ARG A 161 -2.19 -2.85 -3.16
N LEU A 162 -2.97 -2.29 -4.08
CA LEU A 162 -2.50 -2.09 -5.46
C LEU A 162 -1.35 -1.08 -5.52
N SER A 163 -1.38 -0.02 -4.70
CA SER A 163 -0.27 0.93 -4.62
C SER A 163 1.00 0.27 -4.07
N ASN A 164 0.90 -0.56 -3.04
CA ASN A 164 2.03 -1.28 -2.47
C ASN A 164 2.61 -2.27 -3.49
N SER A 165 1.77 -3.03 -4.18
CA SER A 165 2.20 -3.95 -5.24
C SER A 165 2.92 -3.22 -6.36
N PHE A 166 2.34 -2.11 -6.84
CA PHE A 166 2.98 -1.28 -7.84
C PHE A 166 4.36 -0.81 -7.34
N SER A 167 4.44 -0.21 -6.16
CA SER A 167 5.70 0.27 -5.59
C SER A 167 6.76 -0.82 -5.41
N LEU A 168 6.37 -2.02 -4.96
CA LEU A 168 7.21 -3.21 -4.87
C LEU A 168 7.81 -3.54 -6.25
N SER A 169 7.00 -3.53 -7.31
CA SER A 169 7.51 -3.77 -8.66
C SER A 169 8.57 -2.75 -9.10
N GLY A 170 8.44 -1.51 -8.63
CA GLY A 170 9.44 -0.46 -8.84
C GLY A 170 10.76 -0.76 -8.15
N VAL A 171 10.72 -1.19 -6.89
CA VAL A 171 11.94 -1.58 -6.15
C VAL A 171 12.58 -2.84 -6.72
N VAL A 172 11.78 -3.81 -7.18
CA VAL A 172 12.27 -4.99 -7.89
C VAL A 172 12.95 -4.60 -9.21
N CYS A 173 12.36 -3.67 -9.96
CA CYS A 173 13.00 -3.13 -11.16
C CYS A 173 14.31 -2.41 -10.80
N LEU A 174 14.31 -1.61 -9.74
CA LEU A 174 15.48 -0.88 -9.28
C LEU A 174 16.62 -1.82 -8.88
N GLU A 175 16.33 -2.91 -8.16
CA GLU A 175 17.33 -3.93 -7.83
C GLU A 175 17.92 -4.55 -9.10
N LYS A 176 17.11 -4.85 -10.12
CA LYS A 176 17.60 -5.40 -11.39
C LYS A 176 18.52 -4.43 -12.14
N VAL A 177 18.24 -3.13 -12.06
CA VAL A 177 18.97 -2.10 -12.82
C VAL A 177 20.24 -1.64 -12.08
N ALA A 178 20.15 -1.40 -10.78
CA ALA A 178 21.21 -0.78 -9.98
C ALA A 178 21.81 -1.70 -8.91
N GLY A 179 21.22 -2.87 -8.70
CA GLY A 179 21.66 -3.85 -7.71
C GLY A 179 21.09 -3.62 -6.31
N ARG A 180 21.08 -4.69 -5.50
CA ARG A 180 20.58 -4.70 -4.12
C ARG A 180 21.20 -3.61 -3.24
N LYS A 181 22.51 -3.43 -3.36
CA LYS A 181 23.25 -2.44 -2.58
C LYS A 181 22.76 -1.01 -2.85
N ALA A 182 22.48 -0.67 -4.11
CA ALA A 182 21.97 0.66 -4.48
C ALA A 182 20.58 0.93 -3.88
N VAL A 183 19.70 -0.08 -3.87
CA VAL A 183 18.37 0.01 -3.22
C VAL A 183 18.52 0.35 -1.73
N VAL A 184 19.36 -0.39 -1.01
CA VAL A 184 19.60 -0.17 0.43
C VAL A 184 20.26 1.18 0.69
N ASP A 185 21.28 1.55 -0.10
CA ASP A 185 21.97 2.83 0.04
C ASP A 185 21.03 4.02 -0.21
N LEU A 186 20.11 3.90 -1.18
CA LEU A 186 19.08 4.90 -1.47
C LEU A 186 18.10 5.06 -0.29
N VAL A 187 17.58 3.96 0.24
CA VAL A 187 16.67 3.95 1.39
C VAL A 187 17.34 4.55 2.63
N ARG A 188 18.61 4.21 2.87
CA ARG A 188 19.40 4.82 3.95
C ARG A 188 19.52 6.34 3.76
N ALA A 189 19.78 6.80 2.54
CA ALA A 189 19.90 8.23 2.24
C ALA A 189 18.60 9.01 2.53
N HIS A 190 17.44 8.41 2.24
CA HIS A 190 16.15 9.04 2.50
C HIS A 190 15.70 8.96 3.97
N PHE A 191 15.84 7.81 4.62
CA PHE A 191 15.10 7.52 5.87
C PHE A 191 15.97 7.36 7.12
N VAL A 192 17.29 7.24 6.99
CA VAL A 192 18.18 7.06 8.16
C VAL A 192 18.85 8.37 8.60
N ARG A 193 18.72 9.44 7.81
CA ARG A 193 19.27 10.74 8.20
C ARG A 193 18.45 11.36 9.34
N THR A 194 19.13 11.81 10.39
CA THR A 194 18.55 12.74 11.37
C THR A 194 18.30 14.09 10.69
N ALA A 195 17.04 14.48 10.51
CA ALA A 195 16.73 15.84 10.06
C ALA A 195 16.81 16.82 11.22
N HIS A 196 17.35 18.00 10.93
CA HIS A 196 17.23 19.14 11.84
C HIS A 196 15.84 19.76 11.68
N THR A 197 15.26 20.29 12.75
CA THR A 197 13.94 20.94 12.72
C THR A 197 14.03 22.42 12.33
N ASP A 198 15.14 22.85 11.72
CA ASP A 198 15.43 24.25 11.42
C ASP A 198 15.74 24.49 9.93
N ILE A 199 16.05 25.74 9.58
CA ILE A 199 16.29 26.21 8.20
C ILE A 199 17.38 25.44 7.45
N ARG A 200 18.29 24.74 8.14
CA ARG A 200 19.30 23.89 7.51
C ARG A 200 18.66 22.73 6.76
N GLU A 201 17.53 22.23 7.24
CA GLU A 201 16.77 21.18 6.56
C GLU A 201 16.12 21.70 5.27
N SER A 202 15.57 22.90 5.29
CA SER A 202 15.03 23.55 4.08
C SER A 202 16.11 23.76 3.03
N PHE A 203 17.30 24.23 3.44
CA PHE A 203 18.44 24.39 2.54
C PHE A 203 18.93 23.03 2.00
N TYR A 204 19.00 22.02 2.85
CA TYR A 204 19.38 20.66 2.46
C TYR A 204 18.41 20.10 1.40
N GLN A 205 17.10 20.23 1.61
CA GLN A 205 16.08 19.75 0.66
C GLN A 205 16.15 20.49 -0.68
N TRP A 206 16.45 21.79 -0.64
CA TRP A 206 16.64 22.57 -1.87
C TRP A 206 17.83 22.06 -2.70
N THR A 207 18.94 21.68 -2.06
CA THR A 207 20.13 21.18 -2.77
C THR A 207 20.08 19.67 -3.08
N HIS A 208 19.22 18.91 -2.40
CA HIS A 208 19.09 17.45 -2.50
C HIS A 208 17.65 17.02 -2.83
N SER A 209 17.20 17.34 -4.04
CA SER A 209 15.91 16.84 -4.52
C SER A 209 15.87 15.31 -4.54
N PRO A 210 14.68 14.67 -4.40
CA PRO A 210 14.53 13.23 -4.49
C PRO A 210 15.22 12.60 -5.70
N GLN A 211 15.08 13.21 -6.89
CA GLN A 211 15.69 12.73 -8.13
C GLN A 211 17.21 12.82 -8.10
N ARG A 212 17.77 13.85 -7.43
CA ARG A 212 19.23 13.98 -7.28
C ARG A 212 19.79 12.93 -6.32
N ILE A 213 19.10 12.68 -5.20
CA ILE A 213 19.47 11.61 -4.26
C ILE A 213 19.38 10.26 -4.98
N PHE A 214 18.30 10.02 -5.72
CA PHE A 214 18.12 8.83 -6.55
C PHE A 214 19.32 8.62 -7.47
N LYS A 215 19.62 9.58 -8.36
CA LYS A 215 20.75 9.50 -9.29
C LYS A 215 22.08 9.24 -8.58
N THR A 216 22.30 9.90 -7.45
CA THR A 216 23.55 9.76 -6.68
C THR A 216 23.76 8.33 -6.18
N HIS A 217 22.71 7.67 -5.70
CA HIS A 217 22.82 6.33 -5.11
C HIS A 217 22.59 5.19 -6.10
N THR A 218 21.87 5.43 -7.19
CA THR A 218 21.55 4.40 -8.20
C THR A 218 22.42 4.49 -9.45
N GLN A 219 23.05 5.65 -9.69
CA GLN A 219 23.75 5.98 -10.94
C GLN A 219 22.83 5.94 -12.18
N VAL A 220 21.52 6.07 -11.98
CA VAL A 220 20.50 6.03 -13.03
C VAL A 220 19.66 7.30 -12.98
N GLU A 221 19.37 7.89 -14.14
CA GLU A 221 18.41 9.00 -14.23
C GLU A 221 17.01 8.52 -13.88
N PHE A 222 16.26 9.31 -13.11
CA PHE A 222 14.94 8.89 -12.62
C PHE A 222 13.97 8.60 -13.77
N GLU A 223 13.94 9.44 -14.81
CA GLU A 223 13.07 9.25 -15.98
C GLU A 223 13.44 8.01 -16.80
N ASP A 224 14.73 7.66 -16.86
CA ASP A 224 15.17 6.42 -17.52
C ASP A 224 14.81 5.18 -16.69
N PHE A 225 14.81 5.30 -15.36
CA PHE A 225 14.30 4.28 -14.47
C PHE A 225 12.80 4.05 -14.68
N LEU A 226 11.98 5.11 -14.77
CA LEU A 226 10.53 4.97 -15.02
C LEU A 226 10.24 4.21 -16.32
N LYS A 227 10.94 4.51 -17.41
CA LYS A 227 10.81 3.76 -18.68
C LYS A 227 11.18 2.29 -18.54
N ARG A 228 12.23 1.97 -17.77
CA ARG A 228 12.65 0.58 -17.51
C ARG A 228 11.65 -0.16 -16.64
N TRP A 229 11.06 0.53 -15.68
CA TRP A 229 10.01 -0.01 -14.83
C TRP A 229 8.75 -0.30 -15.64
N GLU A 230 8.29 0.62 -16.48
CA GLU A 230 7.20 0.39 -17.42
C GLU A 230 7.44 -0.85 -18.30
N ALA A 231 8.62 -0.92 -18.94
CA ALA A 231 8.99 -2.06 -19.79
C ALA A 231 9.01 -3.39 -19.01
N SER A 232 9.35 -3.37 -17.72
CA SER A 232 9.38 -4.58 -16.88
C SER A 232 7.98 -5.14 -16.58
N LEU A 233 6.92 -4.33 -16.69
CA LEU A 233 5.53 -4.74 -16.48
C LEU A 233 4.84 -5.21 -17.76
N ALA A 234 5.45 -5.00 -18.94
CA ALA A 234 4.86 -5.39 -20.22
C ALA A 234 4.46 -6.89 -20.30
N PRO A 235 5.28 -7.86 -19.81
CA PRO A 235 4.89 -9.27 -19.85
C PRO A 235 3.65 -9.60 -19.00
N TYR A 236 3.42 -8.84 -17.93
CA TYR A 236 2.30 -9.02 -17.01
C TYR A 236 1.04 -8.35 -17.53
N SER A 237 1.15 -7.27 -18.32
CA SER A 237 0.03 -6.53 -18.87
C SER A 237 -0.85 -7.39 -19.78
N GLU A 238 -0.26 -8.24 -20.63
CA GLU A 238 -1.03 -9.13 -21.49
C GLU A 238 -1.73 -10.24 -20.70
N LYS A 239 -1.05 -10.80 -19.70
CA LYS A 239 -1.65 -11.79 -18.78
C LYS A 239 -2.79 -11.17 -17.96
N GLN A 240 -2.59 -9.95 -17.47
CA GLN A 240 -3.57 -9.17 -16.71
C GLN A 240 -4.83 -8.92 -17.54
N LYS A 241 -4.71 -8.44 -18.79
CA LYS A 241 -5.86 -8.19 -19.68
C LYS A 241 -6.68 -9.47 -19.89
N ARG A 242 -6.01 -10.59 -20.11
CA ARG A 242 -6.65 -11.90 -20.30
C ARG A 242 -7.41 -12.37 -19.06
N LEU A 243 -6.86 -12.15 -17.86
CA LEU A 243 -7.45 -12.63 -16.61
C LEU A 243 -8.62 -11.77 -16.14
N PHE A 244 -8.48 -10.44 -16.24
CA PHE A 244 -9.42 -9.52 -15.60
C PHE A 244 -10.42 -8.87 -16.56
N GLY A 245 -10.23 -9.00 -17.88
CA GLY A 245 -11.25 -8.62 -18.87
C GLY A 245 -11.54 -7.12 -18.99
N ALA A 246 -10.63 -6.26 -18.50
CA ALA A 246 -10.74 -4.80 -18.52
C ALA A 246 -12.07 -4.25 -17.95
N PRO A 247 -12.32 -4.42 -16.64
CA PRO A 247 -13.51 -3.90 -15.99
C PRO A 247 -13.55 -2.37 -16.08
N GLN A 248 -14.76 -1.81 -16.22
CA GLN A 248 -15.01 -0.38 -16.23
C GLN A 248 -16.01 -0.04 -15.13
N GLY A 249 -15.65 0.89 -14.27
CA GLY A 249 -16.56 1.46 -13.29
C GLY A 249 -16.96 2.87 -13.66
N SER A 250 -18.15 3.29 -13.25
CA SER A 250 -18.60 4.68 -13.35
C SER A 250 -19.49 5.02 -12.17
N PHE A 251 -19.51 6.30 -11.81
CA PHE A 251 -20.34 6.82 -10.72
C PHE A 251 -21.30 7.88 -11.25
N SER A 252 -22.50 7.93 -10.66
CA SER A 252 -23.43 9.05 -10.79
C SER A 252 -23.75 9.59 -9.40
N VAL A 253 -23.74 10.92 -9.24
CA VAL A 253 -23.93 11.58 -7.95
C VAL A 253 -24.95 12.71 -8.12
N ALA A 254 -26.04 12.64 -7.37
CA ALA A 254 -27.10 13.63 -7.27
C ALA A 254 -27.51 13.83 -5.80
N ALA A 255 -28.15 14.95 -5.47
CA ALA A 255 -28.52 15.32 -4.11
C ALA A 255 -29.38 14.29 -3.36
N ASP A 256 -30.09 13.41 -4.06
CA ASP A 256 -30.92 12.36 -3.46
C ASP A 256 -30.40 10.95 -3.71
N LYS A 257 -29.38 10.78 -4.56
CA LYS A 257 -28.93 9.47 -5.04
C LYS A 257 -27.45 9.45 -5.38
N VAL A 258 -26.77 8.40 -4.93
CA VAL A 258 -25.46 8.04 -5.45
C VAL A 258 -25.54 6.65 -6.04
N SER A 259 -25.10 6.49 -7.29
CA SER A 259 -25.02 5.19 -7.93
C SER A 259 -23.61 4.86 -8.39
N ALA A 260 -23.29 3.58 -8.28
CA ALA A 260 -22.09 2.97 -8.82
C ALA A 260 -22.52 1.92 -9.84
N LYS A 261 -21.88 1.94 -11.00
CA LYS A 261 -22.14 1.02 -12.09
C LYS A 261 -20.86 0.32 -12.50
N LEU A 262 -20.86 -1.00 -12.41
CA LEU A 262 -19.79 -1.86 -12.91
C LEU A 262 -20.20 -2.40 -14.29
N ARG A 263 -19.30 -2.31 -15.26
CA ARG A 263 -19.41 -2.93 -16.58
C ARG A 263 -18.18 -3.78 -16.83
N VAL A 264 -18.36 -4.92 -17.47
CA VAL A 264 -17.25 -5.77 -17.91
C VAL A 264 -17.43 -6.08 -19.39
N ALA A 265 -16.33 -5.93 -20.14
CA ALA A 265 -16.35 -6.16 -21.59
C ALA A 265 -16.49 -7.65 -21.94
N SER A 266 -16.12 -8.54 -21.02
CA SER A 266 -16.23 -9.98 -21.19
C SER A 266 -17.15 -10.61 -20.17
N ASN A 267 -18.13 -11.40 -20.64
CA ASN A 267 -18.98 -12.26 -19.82
C ASN A 267 -18.20 -13.42 -19.15
N SER A 268 -16.88 -13.51 -19.38
CA SER A 268 -15.99 -14.56 -18.87
C SER A 268 -15.07 -14.12 -17.72
N ALA A 269 -15.15 -12.86 -17.26
CA ALA A 269 -14.35 -12.42 -16.12
C ALA A 269 -14.81 -13.19 -14.86
N PRO A 270 -13.90 -13.84 -14.11
CA PRO A 270 -14.28 -14.67 -12.99
C PRO A 270 -14.52 -13.79 -11.76
N ILE A 271 -15.54 -12.95 -11.79
CA ILE A 271 -15.87 -12.04 -10.68
C ILE A 271 -16.77 -12.78 -9.69
N LYS A 272 -16.40 -12.75 -8.41
CA LYS A 272 -17.22 -13.26 -7.30
C LYS A 272 -18.15 -12.18 -6.77
N THR A 273 -17.55 -11.06 -6.38
CA THR A 273 -18.26 -9.92 -5.79
C THR A 273 -17.67 -8.61 -6.29
N TRP A 274 -18.45 -7.55 -6.16
CA TRP A 274 -17.96 -6.20 -6.31
C TRP A 274 -18.46 -5.35 -5.15
N THR A 275 -17.64 -4.40 -4.73
CA THR A 275 -17.87 -3.58 -3.56
C THR A 275 -17.90 -2.12 -3.97
N PHE A 276 -18.98 -1.43 -3.63
CA PHE A 276 -19.05 0.01 -3.72
C PHE A 276 -18.58 0.62 -2.40
N LEU A 277 -17.48 1.36 -2.46
CA LEU A 277 -16.90 2.07 -1.33
C LEU A 277 -17.28 3.55 -1.40
N HIS A 278 -17.66 4.13 -0.28
CA HIS A 278 -17.98 5.56 -0.24
C HIS A 278 -17.75 6.19 1.12
N THR A 279 -17.41 7.49 1.11
CA THR A 279 -17.37 8.31 2.32
C THR A 279 -17.55 9.78 2.00
N LYS A 280 -18.03 10.55 2.98
CA LYS A 280 -18.04 12.01 2.93
C LYS A 280 -16.67 12.54 3.31
N LEU A 281 -16.16 13.48 2.52
CA LEU A 281 -14.89 14.15 2.80
C LEU A 281 -15.13 15.44 3.59
N ALA A 282 -14.28 15.69 4.57
CA ALA A 282 -14.24 16.98 5.25
C ALA A 282 -13.65 18.06 4.31
N PRO A 283 -14.02 19.34 4.48
CA PRO A 283 -13.40 20.43 3.73
C PRO A 283 -11.87 20.41 3.85
N GLY A 284 -11.17 20.41 2.70
CA GLY A 284 -9.71 20.38 2.65
C GLY A 284 -9.06 19.02 2.94
N GLN A 285 -9.84 17.96 3.13
CA GLN A 285 -9.32 16.61 3.33
C GLN A 285 -8.59 16.12 2.07
N SER A 286 -7.30 15.84 2.19
CA SER A 286 -6.42 15.49 1.06
C SER A 286 -6.24 13.99 0.82
N GLY A 287 -6.64 13.12 1.75
CA GLY A 287 -6.52 11.66 1.66
C GLY A 287 -7.70 10.94 2.31
N ILE A 288 -7.86 9.64 2.03
CA ILE A 288 -8.90 8.79 2.64
C ILE A 288 -8.34 7.94 3.78
N ASP A 289 -9.20 7.61 4.73
CA ASP A 289 -8.93 6.59 5.75
C ASP A 289 -9.67 5.32 5.31
N GLU A 290 -8.94 4.34 4.78
CA GLU A 290 -9.54 3.13 4.17
C GLU A 290 -10.40 2.34 5.18
N PHE A 291 -10.07 2.41 6.46
CA PHE A 291 -10.82 1.74 7.53
C PHE A 291 -12.14 2.43 7.90
N LYS A 292 -12.38 3.66 7.40
CA LYS A 292 -13.62 4.42 7.61
C LYS A 292 -14.53 4.44 6.39
N LEU A 293 -14.18 3.73 5.33
CA LEU A 293 -15.01 3.65 4.13
C LEU A 293 -16.26 2.82 4.43
N LYS A 294 -17.43 3.35 4.06
CA LYS A 294 -18.66 2.55 4.00
C LYS A 294 -18.55 1.60 2.82
N GLN A 295 -19.06 0.38 2.97
CA GLN A 295 -18.93 -0.68 1.98
C GLN A 295 -20.28 -1.31 1.68
N GLU A 296 -20.62 -1.40 0.41
CA GLU A 296 -21.82 -2.06 -0.08
C GLU A 296 -21.40 -3.18 -1.04
N VAL A 297 -21.51 -4.42 -0.58
CA VAL A 297 -21.04 -5.61 -1.30
C VAL A 297 -22.17 -6.23 -2.13
N ARG A 298 -21.87 -6.57 -3.37
CA ARG A 298 -22.79 -7.22 -4.31
C ARG A 298 -22.17 -8.49 -4.87
N THR A 299 -22.90 -9.60 -4.82
CA THR A 299 -22.54 -10.82 -5.55
C THR A 299 -22.72 -10.60 -7.04
N TRP A 300 -21.69 -10.91 -7.82
CA TRP A 300 -21.76 -10.79 -9.26
C TRP A 300 -22.60 -11.92 -9.85
N THR A 301 -23.50 -11.59 -10.77
CA THR A 301 -24.31 -12.59 -11.46
C THR A 301 -23.50 -13.20 -12.61
N PRO A 302 -23.23 -14.52 -12.62
CA PRO A 302 -22.47 -15.15 -13.68
C PRO A 302 -23.09 -14.88 -15.06
N GLY A 303 -22.25 -14.48 -16.02
CA GLY A 303 -22.68 -14.15 -17.39
C GLY A 303 -23.28 -12.75 -17.57
N ALA A 304 -23.43 -11.96 -16.51
CA ALA A 304 -23.80 -10.55 -16.64
C ALA A 304 -22.67 -9.75 -17.31
N SER A 305 -23.03 -8.67 -18.02
CA SER A 305 -22.09 -7.70 -18.61
C SER A 305 -22.07 -6.38 -17.85
N SER A 306 -23.04 -6.15 -16.96
CA SER A 306 -23.12 -4.97 -16.10
C SER A 306 -23.99 -5.23 -14.87
N ASP A 307 -23.68 -4.51 -13.79
CA ASP A 307 -24.49 -4.42 -12.59
C ASP A 307 -24.47 -2.98 -12.06
N GLU A 308 -25.50 -2.59 -11.32
CA GLU A 308 -25.68 -1.22 -10.83
C GLU A 308 -26.28 -1.21 -9.43
N LEU A 309 -25.67 -0.43 -8.54
CA LEU A 309 -26.13 -0.19 -7.17
C LEU A 309 -26.46 1.29 -7.03
N THR A 310 -27.63 1.60 -6.47
CA THR A 310 -28.03 2.97 -6.14
C THR A 310 -28.38 3.07 -4.66
N LEU A 311 -27.77 4.03 -3.98
CA LEU A 311 -28.05 4.40 -2.60
C LEU A 311 -28.91 5.68 -2.60
N SER A 312 -30.03 5.65 -1.89
CA SER A 312 -30.94 6.80 -1.80
C SER A 312 -30.71 7.57 -0.51
N LYS A 313 -30.67 8.90 -0.60
CA LYS A 313 -30.61 9.85 0.53
C LYS A 313 -29.36 9.76 1.42
N GLU A 314 -28.21 9.43 0.85
CA GLU A 314 -26.97 9.25 1.61
C GLU A 314 -26.21 10.57 1.85
N TYR A 315 -26.23 11.50 0.89
CA TYR A 315 -25.45 12.74 0.92
C TYR A 315 -26.31 13.94 0.53
N SER A 316 -25.86 15.14 0.91
CA SER A 316 -26.57 16.40 0.61
C SER A 316 -25.87 17.18 -0.49
N HIS A 317 -26.62 18.08 -1.16
CA HIS A 317 -26.05 19.02 -2.12
C HIS A 317 -24.85 19.79 -1.54
N GLY A 318 -23.76 19.88 -2.33
CA GLY A 318 -22.51 20.54 -1.93
C GLY A 318 -21.55 19.66 -1.13
N ASP A 319 -21.96 18.45 -0.75
CA ASP A 319 -21.04 17.51 -0.11
C ASP A 319 -19.95 17.08 -1.09
N LEU A 320 -18.70 17.05 -0.61
CA LEU A 320 -17.61 16.39 -1.31
C LEU A 320 -17.58 14.94 -0.85
N VAL A 321 -17.63 14.00 -1.79
CA VAL A 321 -17.62 12.56 -1.52
C VAL A 321 -16.46 11.90 -2.26
N TRP A 322 -15.90 10.87 -1.63
CA TRP A 322 -15.01 9.93 -2.29
C TRP A 322 -15.77 8.65 -2.57
N LEU A 323 -15.62 8.14 -3.79
CA LEU A 323 -16.30 6.96 -4.30
C LEU A 323 -15.25 6.00 -4.86
N GLY A 324 -15.36 4.72 -4.54
CA GLY A 324 -14.47 3.66 -5.01
C GLY A 324 -15.24 2.43 -5.44
N LEU A 325 -14.71 1.70 -6.41
CA LEU A 325 -15.29 0.45 -6.89
C LEU A 325 -14.21 -0.62 -6.87
N GLU A 326 -14.44 -1.67 -6.09
CA GLU A 326 -13.55 -2.81 -5.97
C GLU A 326 -14.20 -4.07 -6.50
N VAL A 327 -13.39 -4.97 -7.06
CA VAL A 327 -13.86 -6.24 -7.62
C VAL A 327 -13.01 -7.37 -7.05
N ASP A 328 -13.68 -8.36 -6.47
CA ASP A 328 -13.06 -9.62 -6.03
C ASP A 328 -13.14 -10.65 -7.16
N TYR A 329 -11.98 -11.08 -7.64
CA TYR A 329 -11.84 -12.07 -8.69
C TYR A 329 -11.61 -13.47 -8.11
N GLU A 330 -11.98 -14.51 -8.85
CA GLU A 330 -11.56 -15.86 -8.54
C GLU A 330 -10.05 -15.98 -8.72
N GLY A 331 -9.40 -16.52 -7.68
CA GLY A 331 -7.95 -16.72 -7.67
C GLY A 331 -7.12 -15.50 -7.29
N THR A 332 -7.73 -14.33 -7.00
CA THR A 332 -7.02 -13.22 -6.34
C THR A 332 -7.14 -13.32 -4.84
N THR A 333 -6.08 -12.93 -4.13
CA THR A 333 -6.09 -12.86 -2.66
C THR A 333 -6.84 -11.63 -2.15
N TYR A 334 -6.77 -10.52 -2.89
CA TYR A 334 -7.35 -9.22 -2.51
C TYR A 334 -8.28 -8.66 -3.59
N PRO A 335 -9.32 -7.88 -3.21
CA PRO A 335 -10.10 -7.10 -4.17
C PRO A 335 -9.23 -6.07 -4.91
N LEU A 336 -9.55 -5.84 -6.19
CA LEU A 336 -8.84 -4.86 -7.03
C LEU A 336 -9.70 -3.62 -7.23
N ARG A 337 -9.18 -2.43 -6.90
CA ARG A 337 -9.87 -1.15 -7.14
C ARG A 337 -9.84 -0.80 -8.62
N ILE A 338 -11.01 -0.84 -9.23
CA ILE A 338 -11.20 -0.58 -10.66
C ILE A 338 -11.17 0.91 -10.97
N VAL A 339 -11.86 1.70 -10.15
CA VAL A 339 -11.99 3.14 -10.31
C VAL A 339 -12.24 3.77 -8.95
N ALA A 340 -11.74 4.98 -8.76
CA ALA A 340 -12.10 5.84 -7.65
C ALA A 340 -12.09 7.30 -8.07
N GLU A 341 -13.01 8.07 -7.51
CA GLU A 341 -13.23 9.46 -7.86
C GLU A 341 -13.62 10.30 -6.64
N ARG A 342 -13.21 11.56 -6.63
CA ARG A 342 -13.77 12.59 -5.77
C ARG A 342 -14.82 13.36 -6.54
N ARG A 343 -16.03 13.46 -5.99
CA ARG A 343 -17.17 14.12 -6.65
C ARG A 343 -17.84 15.07 -5.67
N GLU A 344 -18.23 16.23 -6.17
CA GLU A 344 -19.16 17.11 -5.47
C GLU A 344 -20.59 16.68 -5.80
N VAL A 345 -21.45 16.63 -4.79
CA VAL A 345 -22.87 16.30 -4.94
C VAL A 345 -23.59 17.48 -5.59
N LYS A 346 -23.90 17.31 -6.87
CA LYS A 346 -24.64 18.30 -7.67
C LYS A 346 -26.12 18.36 -7.27
N PRO A 347 -26.81 19.48 -7.57
CA PRO A 347 -28.23 19.65 -7.29
C PRO A 347 -29.10 18.54 -7.91
#